data_AF-A0A919WF40-F1
#
_entry.id   AF-A0A919WF40-F1
#
_cell.length_a   1.000
_cell.length_b   1.000
_cell.length_c   1.000
_cell.angle_alpha   90.00
_cell.angle_beta   90.00
_cell.angle_gamma   90.00
#
_symmetry.space_group_name_H-M   'P 1'
#
loop_
_entity.id
_entity.type
_entity.pdbx_description
1 polymer ?
#
loop_
_entity_poly.entity_id
_entity_poly.type
_entity_poly.pdbx_seq_one_letter_code
_entity_poly.pdbx_strand_id
1 'polypeptide(L)' 'MEKYYCENCRILYDGLDVCRVCGNEVINKIWIEVQNQNGSDEVRTD' A
#
# COMPACT_ATOMS: atom_id res chain seq x y z
N MET A 1 5.27 4.84 -5.31
CA MET A 1 6.17 3.75 -4.93
C MET A 1 5.60 2.44 -5.43
N GLU A 2 6.47 1.58 -5.97
CA GLU A 2 6.08 0.25 -6.46
C GLU A 2 5.91 -0.72 -5.29
N LYS A 3 4.83 -1.49 -5.32
CA LYS A 3 4.56 -2.62 -4.42
C LYS A 3 3.91 -3.76 -5.19
N TYR A 4 3.94 -4.94 -4.61
CA TYR A 4 3.16 -6.09 -5.05
C TYR A 4 2.11 -6.42 -4.00
N TYR A 5 1.04 -7.10 -4.39
CA TYR A 5 -0.01 -7.48 -3.44
C TYR A 5 -0.58 -8.87 -3.73
N CYS A 6 -0.98 -9.56 -2.66
CA CYS A 6 -1.76 -10.78 -2.78
C CYS A 6 -3.22 -10.42 -3.11
N GLU A 7 -3.77 -10.96 -4.18
CA GLU A 7 -5.16 -10.67 -4.59
C GLU A 7 -6.20 -11.12 -3.57
N ASN A 8 -5.95 -12.27 -2.93
CA ASN A 8 -6.86 -12.86 -1.95
C ASN A 8 -6.76 -12.19 -0.57
N CYS A 9 -5.53 -11.97 -0.09
CA CYS A 9 -5.31 -11.45 1.27
C CYS A 9 -5.14 -9.93 1.34
N ARG A 10 -4.96 -9.24 0.21
CA ARG A 10 -4.72 -7.79 0.11
C ARG A 10 -3.50 -7.28 0.90
N ILE A 11 -2.54 -8.17 1.20
CA ILE A 11 -1.28 -7.83 1.87
C ILE A 11 -0.29 -7.29 0.83
N LEU A 12 0.43 -6.23 1.19
CA LEU A 12 1.46 -5.61 0.37
C LEU A 12 2.85 -6.22 0.61
N TYR A 13 3.63 -6.30 -0.45
CA TYR A 13 4.99 -6.84 -0.50
C TYR A 13 5.89 -5.90 -1.30
N ASP A 14 7.19 -5.93 -1.02
CA ASP A 14 8.20 -5.08 -1.68
C ASP A 14 8.67 -5.65 -3.02
N GLY A 15 8.38 -6.92 -3.28
CA GLY A 15 8.75 -7.63 -4.50
C GLY A 15 7.84 -8.83 -4.75
N LEU A 16 8.18 -9.60 -5.78
CA LEU A 16 7.58 -10.89 -6.05
C LEU A 16 7.89 -11.86 -4.90
N ASP A 17 6.85 -12.51 -4.37
CA ASP A 17 6.98 -13.41 -3.23
C ASP A 17 5.81 -14.42 -3.22
N VAL A 18 5.78 -15.28 -2.20
CA VAL A 18 4.64 -16.12 -1.87
C VAL A 18 3.91 -15.52 -0.67
N CYS A 19 2.59 -15.43 -0.74
CA CYS A 19 1.81 -14.87 0.33
C CYS A 19 1.93 -15.73 1.59
N ARG A 20 2.57 -15.20 2.64
CA ARG A 20 2.73 -15.85 3.95
C ARG A 20 1.43 -16.31 4.64
N VAL A 21 0.26 -15.88 4.16
CA VAL A 21 -1.05 -16.22 4.75
C VAL A 21 -1.75 -17.32 3.96
N CYS A 22 -1.90 -17.17 2.64
CA CYS A 22 -2.65 -18.14 1.82
C CYS A 22 -1.77 -19.04 0.95
N GLY A 23 -0.46 -18.78 0.85
CA GLY A 23 0.47 -19.55 0.04
C GLY A 23 0.40 -19.26 -1.47
N ASN A 24 -0.45 -18.33 -1.92
CA ASN A 24 -0.53 -17.96 -3.34
C ASN A 24 0.59 -17.02 -3.75
N GLU A 25 0.94 -17.04 -5.04
CA GLU A 25 1.94 -16.15 -5.62
C GLU A 25 1.50 -14.68 -5.55
N VAL A 26 2.45 -13.81 -5.23
CA VAL A 26 2.31 -12.36 -5.19
C VAL A 26 2.95 -11.78 -6.44
N ILE A 27 2.18 -11.75 -7.53
CA ILE A 27 2.63 -11.25 -8.84
C ILE A 27 1.94 -9.95 -9.26
N ASN A 28 0.84 -9.58 -8.59
CA ASN A 28 0.06 -8.40 -8.94
C ASN A 28 0.76 -7.14 -8.42
N LYS A 29 1.04 -6.20 -9.32
CA LYS A 29 1.78 -4.97 -9.05
C LYS A 29 0.83 -3.78 -8.89
N ILE A 30 1.17 -2.88 -7.98
CA ILE A 30 0.44 -1.63 -7.74
C ILE A 30 1.42 -0.46 -7.54
N TRP A 31 1.02 0.72 -8.01
CA TRP A 31 1.70 1.97 -7.75
C TRP A 31 0.96 2.73 -6.65
N ILE A 32 1.66 3.07 -5.57
CA ILE A 32 1.12 3.81 -4.43
C ILE A 32 1.73 5.21 -4.39
N GLU A 33 0.91 6.24 -4.56
CA GLU A 33 1.33 7.63 -4.37
C GLU A 33 1.06 8.06 -2.94
N VAL A 34 2.13 8.35 -2.19
CA VAL A 34 2.01 8.86 -0.82
C VAL A 34 1.80 10.36 -0.91
N GLN A 35 0.62 10.82 -0.51
CA GLN A 35 0.35 12.25 -0.35
C GLN A 35 0.88 12.69 1.02
N ASN A 36 1.80 13.66 1.03
CA ASN A 36 2.25 14.26 2.28
C ASN A 36 1.15 15.20 2.79
N GLN A 37 0.48 14.79 3.86
CA GLN A 37 -0.47 15.61 4.59
C GLN A 37 0.28 16.60 5.50
N ASN A 38 1.06 17.51 4.92
CA ASN A 38 1.51 18.70 5.64
C ASN A 38 0.39 19.74 5.57
N GLY A 39 -0.73 19.45 6.23
CA GLY A 39 -1.76 20.44 6.49
C GLY A 39 -1.27 21.34 7.61
N SER A 40 -0.92 22.58 7.29
CA SER A 40 -0.98 23.64 8.28
C SER A 40 -2.44 23.76 8.71
N ASP A 41 -2.75 23.28 9.91
CA ASP A 41 -4.05 23.47 10.54
C ASP A 41 -4.35 24.98 10.61
N GLU A 42 -5.09 25.50 9.63
CA GLU A 42 -5.70 26.82 9.74
C GLU A 42 -6.79 26.72 10.81
N VAL A 43 -6.42 27.06 12.04
CA VAL A 43 -7.35 27.24 13.16
C VAL A 43 -8.37 28.32 12.75
N ARG A 44 -9.58 27.90 12.39
CA ARG A 44 -10.73 28.78 12.29
C ARG A 44 -11.21 29.08 13.71
N THR A 45 -10.81 30.22 14.25
CA THR A 45 -11.51 30.86 15.38
C THR A 45 -12.67 31.69 14.80
N ASP A 46 -13.88 31.39 15.23
CA ASP A 46 -15.11 32.16 14.99
C ASP A 46 -15.30 33.29 16.02
#